data_AF-A0A834T521-F1
#
_entry.id   AF-A0A834T521-F1
#
_cell.length_a   1.000
_cell.length_b   1.000
_cell.length_c   1.000
_cell.angle_alpha   90.00
_cell.angle_beta   90.00
_cell.angle_gamma   90.00
#
_symmetry.space_group_name_H-M   'P 1'
#
loop_
_entity.id
_entity.type
_entity.pdbx_description
1 polymer ?
#
loop_
_entity_poly.entity_id
_entity_poly.type
_entity_poly.pdbx_seq_one_letter_code
_entity_poly.pdbx_strand_id
1 'polypeptide(L)'
;MASITSERPLHDVHKVKLTKPIRLVKWKAPTPGTFKINVDGSSRGNPGKSGVGGLIRDSNGTMMVGFSVSFGFNDILYAELFAIKYGLELA
;
A
#
# COMPACT_ATOMS: atom_id res chain seq x y z
N MET A 1 55.34 4.01 1.63
CA MET A 1 54.80 4.81 0.51
C MET A 1 54.36 3.83 -0.56
N ALA A 2 53.13 3.79 -1.09
CA ALA A 2 52.00 4.69 -0.99
C ALA A 2 50.68 3.87 -1.04
N SER A 3 49.66 4.39 -0.36
CA SER A 3 48.26 3.96 -0.45
C SER A 3 47.69 4.23 -1.84
N ILE A 4 46.85 3.33 -2.36
CA ILE A 4 45.84 3.68 -3.37
C ILE A 4 44.56 2.91 -3.03
N THR A 5 43.63 3.61 -2.37
CA THR A 5 42.22 3.27 -2.29
C THR A 5 41.58 3.56 -3.64
N SER A 6 41.07 2.55 -4.36
CA SER A 6 40.17 2.80 -5.49
C SER A 6 38.75 2.91 -4.96
N GLU A 7 38.23 4.12 -4.86
CA GLU A 7 36.79 4.31 -4.68
C GLU A 7 36.06 3.90 -5.95
N ARG A 8 35.09 2.99 -5.82
CA ARG A 8 34.16 2.63 -6.90
C ARG A 8 33.25 3.83 -7.15
N PRO A 9 33.07 4.31 -8.40
CA PRO A 9 32.11 5.36 -8.67
C PRO A 9 30.71 4.83 -8.39
N LEU A 10 29.97 5.51 -7.51
CA LEU A 10 28.54 5.28 -7.35
C LEU A 10 27.87 5.67 -8.67
N HIS A 11 27.35 4.66 -9.37
CA HIS A 11 26.61 4.82 -10.61
C HIS A 11 25.57 5.95 -10.48
N ASP A 12 25.53 6.81 -11.49
CA ASP A 12 24.55 7.88 -11.68
C ASP A 12 23.15 7.40 -11.29
N VAL A 13 22.67 7.87 -10.13
CA VAL A 13 21.28 7.70 -9.75
C VAL A 13 20.48 8.50 -10.75
N HIS A 14 19.83 7.80 -11.67
CA HIS A 14 18.91 8.36 -12.65
C HIS A 14 17.94 9.29 -11.88
N LYS A 15 18.13 10.61 -12.00
CA LYS A 15 17.21 11.59 -11.41
C LYS A 15 15.90 11.44 -12.14
N VAL A 16 15.00 10.60 -11.63
CA VAL A 16 13.63 10.50 -12.10
C VAL A 16 13.01 11.88 -11.95
N LYS A 17 12.92 12.62 -13.06
CA LYS A 17 12.21 13.89 -13.11
C LYS A 17 10.74 13.56 -12.84
N LEU A 18 10.27 13.83 -11.63
CA LEU A 18 8.85 13.73 -11.30
C LEU A 18 8.10 14.75 -12.17
N THR A 19 7.51 14.29 -13.27
CA THR A 19 6.73 15.12 -14.22
C THR A 19 5.32 15.41 -13.71
N LYS A 20 4.90 14.75 -12.63
CA LYS A 20 3.60 14.95 -12.00
C LYS A 20 3.74 15.85 -10.77
N PRO A 21 2.88 16.87 -10.60
CA PRO A 21 2.86 17.65 -9.36
C PRO A 21 2.57 16.72 -8.19
N ILE A 22 3.34 16.84 -7.12
CA ILE A 22 3.10 16.11 -5.87
C ILE A 22 1.75 16.60 -5.34
N ARG A 23 0.74 15.72 -5.33
CA ARG A 23 -0.54 15.99 -4.68
C ARG A 23 -0.47 15.46 -3.26
N LEU A 24 -0.48 16.37 -2.27
CA LEU A 24 -0.64 15.98 -0.89
C LEU A 24 -2.07 15.48 -0.67
N VAL A 25 -2.21 14.20 -0.32
CA VAL A 25 -3.50 13.60 0.06
C VAL A 25 -3.47 13.36 1.56
N LYS A 26 -4.38 14.00 2.30
CA LYS A 26 -4.56 13.78 3.73
C LYS A 26 -5.78 12.89 3.95
N TRP A 27 -5.65 11.93 4.86
CA TRP A 27 -6.79 11.16 5.33
C TRP A 27 -7.82 12.12 5.97
N LYS A 28 -9.09 12.00 5.56
CA LYS A 28 -10.22 12.74 6.14
C LYS A 28 -11.01 11.78 7.02
N ALA A 29 -11.36 12.19 8.24
CA ALA A 29 -12.23 11.39 9.10
C ALA A 29 -13.63 11.17 8.47
N PRO A 30 -14.26 10.01 8.70
CA PRO A 30 -15.66 9.82 8.35
C PRO A 30 -16.58 10.65 9.27
N THR A 31 -17.85 10.78 8.89
CA THR A 31 -18.87 11.43 9.72
C THR A 31 -19.05 10.64 11.02
N PRO A 32 -19.31 11.28 12.17
CA PRO A 32 -19.66 10.57 13.40
C PRO A 32 -20.77 9.55 13.20
N GLY A 33 -20.64 8.38 13.83
CA GLY A 33 -21.56 7.24 13.65
C GLY A 33 -21.30 6.39 12.41
N THR A 34 -20.25 6.67 11.64
CA THR A 34 -19.82 5.84 10.50
C THR A 34 -18.37 5.42 10.63
N PHE A 35 -18.03 4.29 10.02
CA PHE A 35 -16.65 3.80 9.92
C PHE A 35 -16.06 4.09 8.55
N LYS A 36 -14.73 4.24 8.51
CA LYS A 36 -13.97 4.32 7.27
C LYS A 36 -13.12 3.07 7.12
N ILE A 37 -13.34 2.37 6.00
CA ILE A 37 -12.59 1.17 5.63
C ILE A 37 -11.54 1.58 4.59
N ASN A 38 -10.26 1.45 4.92
CA ASN A 38 -9.14 1.65 4.01
C ASN A 38 -8.54 0.27 3.70
N VAL A 39 -8.53 -0.12 2.43
CA VAL A 39 -8.10 -1.46 1.99
C VAL A 39 -7.05 -1.35 0.89
N ASP A 40 -6.27 -2.39 0.73
CA ASP A 40 -5.25 -2.52 -0.33
C ASP A 40 -5.09 -3.99 -0.72
N GLY A 41 -4.94 -4.24 -2.02
CA GLY A 41 -4.64 -5.54 -2.60
C GLY A 41 -3.20 -5.61 -3.13
N SER A 42 -2.56 -6.77 -3.02
CA SER A 42 -1.22 -7.01 -3.55
C SER A 42 -1.14 -8.29 -4.35
N SER A 43 -0.36 -8.29 -5.43
CA SER A 43 -0.02 -9.49 -6.22
C SER A 43 1.42 -9.42 -6.73
N ARG A 44 2.14 -10.56 -6.66
CA ARG A 44 3.51 -10.71 -7.17
C ARG A 44 3.52 -11.35 -8.56
N GLY A 45 2.99 -10.65 -9.56
CA GLY A 45 2.91 -11.12 -10.95
C GLY A 45 1.56 -10.79 -11.59
N ASN A 46 1.25 -11.43 -12.72
CA ASN A 46 -0.05 -11.35 -13.37
C ASN A 46 -0.40 -12.65 -14.11
N PRO A 47 -0.89 -13.70 -13.41
CA PRO A 47 -1.17 -13.77 -11.97
C PRO A 47 0.08 -14.09 -11.13
N GLY A 48 -0.01 -13.88 -9.82
CA GLY A 48 1.08 -14.15 -8.87
C GLY A 48 0.55 -14.37 -7.45
N LYS A 49 1.43 -14.72 -6.49
CA LYS A 49 1.02 -14.85 -5.08
C LYS A 49 0.40 -13.54 -4.61
N SER A 50 -0.79 -13.62 -4.02
CA SER A 50 -1.57 -12.44 -3.66
C SER A 50 -1.94 -12.39 -2.19
N GLY A 51 -2.27 -11.18 -1.73
CA GLY A 51 -2.78 -10.93 -0.40
C GLY A 51 -3.53 -9.60 -0.35
N VAL A 52 -4.40 -9.45 0.64
CA VAL A 52 -5.12 -8.21 0.93
C VAL A 52 -4.82 -7.75 2.34
N GLY A 53 -5.00 -6.46 2.59
CA GLY A 53 -5.00 -5.90 3.92
C GLY A 53 -5.93 -4.70 4.02
N GLY A 54 -6.19 -4.29 5.24
CA GLY A 54 -7.01 -3.11 5.46
C GLY A 54 -7.20 -2.76 6.92
N LEU A 55 -7.86 -1.62 7.11
CA LEU A 55 -8.06 -0.95 8.37
C LEU A 55 -9.45 -0.33 8.43
N ILE A 56 -10.17 -0.60 9.52
CA ILE A 56 -11.45 0.03 9.84
C ILE A 56 -11.18 1.04 10.96
N ARG A 57 -11.51 2.31 10.71
CA ARG A 57 -11.36 3.40 11.68
C ARG A 57 -12.71 4.05 11.99
N ASP A 58 -12.89 4.49 13.23
CA ASP A 58 -14.01 5.35 13.62
C ASP A 58 -13.79 6.81 13.19
N SER A 59 -14.74 7.69 13.52
CA SER A 59 -14.65 9.13 13.24
C SER A 59 -13.57 9.87 14.04
N ASN A 60 -13.07 9.28 15.12
CA ASN A 60 -11.94 9.83 15.89
C ASN A 60 -10.58 9.41 15.29
N GLY A 61 -10.60 8.54 14.27
CA GLY A 61 -9.40 7.97 13.67
C GLY A 61 -8.84 6.78 14.45
N THR A 62 -9.53 6.33 15.49
CA THR A 62 -9.18 5.14 16.26
C THR A 62 -9.32 3.92 15.35
N MET A 63 -8.28 3.09 15.32
CA MET A 63 -8.34 1.79 14.65
C MET A 63 -9.26 0.87 15.46
N MET A 64 -10.35 0.42 14.83
CA MET A 64 -11.27 -0.56 15.40
C MET A 64 -10.85 -1.98 15.03
N VAL A 65 -10.47 -2.17 13.76
CA VAL A 65 -10.05 -3.47 13.22
C VAL A 65 -8.92 -3.25 12.21
N GLY A 66 -7.93 -4.14 12.21
CA GLY A 66 -6.95 -4.29 11.15
C GLY A 66 -6.93 -5.74 10.67
N PHE A 67 -6.75 -5.95 9.36
CA PHE A 67 -6.69 -7.29 8.79
C PHE A 67 -5.60 -7.42 7.73
N SER A 68 -5.10 -8.65 7.57
CA SER A 68 -4.24 -9.06 6.48
C SER A 68 -4.47 -10.52 6.16
N VAL A 69 -4.68 -10.84 4.89
CA VAL A 69 -5.00 -12.20 4.42
C VAL A 69 -4.20 -12.48 3.16
N SER A 70 -3.37 -13.52 3.18
CA SER A 70 -2.74 -14.06 1.97
C SER A 70 -3.65 -15.10 1.31
N PHE A 71 -3.75 -15.11 -0.02
CA PHE A 71 -4.57 -16.08 -0.73
C PHE A 71 -4.08 -16.33 -2.16
N GLY A 72 -3.96 -17.61 -2.50
CA GLY A 72 -3.81 -18.13 -3.86
C GLY A 72 -2.83 -17.40 -4.79
N PHE A 73 -3.09 -17.57 -6.09
CA PHE A 73 -2.43 -16.85 -7.17
C PHE A 73 -3.48 -16.08 -7.95
N ASN A 74 -3.42 -14.75 -7.92
CA ASN A 74 -4.41 -13.89 -8.55
C ASN A 74 -3.73 -12.70 -9.22
N ASP A 75 -4.42 -12.00 -10.10
CA ASP A 75 -3.97 -10.71 -10.61
C ASP A 75 -4.21 -9.58 -9.58
N ILE A 76 -3.64 -8.41 -9.87
CA ILE A 76 -3.74 -7.25 -8.98
C ILE A 76 -5.17 -6.71 -8.87
N LEU A 77 -5.97 -6.78 -9.94
CA LEU A 77 -7.34 -6.25 -9.94
C LEU A 77 -8.24 -7.10 -9.03
N TYR A 78 -8.11 -8.42 -9.10
CA TYR A 78 -8.79 -9.34 -8.21
C TYR A 78 -8.40 -9.07 -6.75
N ALA A 79 -7.11 -8.87 -6.46
CA ALA A 79 -6.66 -8.60 -5.10
C ALA A 79 -7.27 -7.31 -4.52
N GLU A 80 -7.28 -6.23 -5.30
CA GLU A 80 -7.88 -4.95 -4.89
C GLU A 80 -9.39 -5.07 -4.65
N LEU A 81 -10.12 -5.72 -5.56
CA LEU A 81 -11.56 -5.94 -5.41
C LEU A 81 -11.89 -6.85 -4.23
N PHE A 82 -11.09 -7.90 -4.02
CA PHE A 82 -11.25 -8.79 -2.88
C PHE A 82 -10.99 -8.05 -1.56
N ALA A 83 -10.04 -7.11 -1.52
CA ALA A 83 -9.76 -6.31 -0.34
C ALA A 83 -10.98 -5.46 0.06
N ILE A 84 -11.66 -4.87 -0.93
CA ILE A 84 -12.92 -4.12 -0.72
C ILE A 84 -14.01 -5.03 -0.19
N LYS A 85 -14.25 -6.18 -0.84
CA LYS A 85 -15.26 -7.15 -0.41
C LYS A 85 -15.02 -7.60 1.02
N TYR A 86 -13.80 -8.06 1.32
CA TYR A 86 -13.44 -8.58 2.64
C TYR A 86 -13.53 -7.50 3.73
N GLY A 87 -13.10 -6.27 3.41
CA GLY A 87 -13.25 -5.13 4.32
C GLY A 87 -14.71 -4.80 4.64
N LEU A 88 -15.60 -4.85 3.64
CA LEU A 88 -17.04 -4.65 3.82
C LEU A 88 -17.71 -5.77 4.64
N GLU A 89 -17.25 -7.01 4.49
CA GLU A 89 -17.77 -8.16 5.27
C GLU A 89 -17.38 -8.08 6.76
N LEU A 90 -16.33 -7.35 7.11
CA LEU A 90 -15.85 -7.17 8.49
C LEU A 90 -16.44 -5.94 9.20
N ALA A 91 -17.06 -5.02 8.47
CA ALA A 91 -17.56 -3.74 9.00
C ALA A 91 -19.02 -3.81 9.43
#